data_AF-A0A538PQH8-F1
#
_entry.id   AF-A0A538PQH8-F1
#
_cell.length_a   1.000
_cell.length_b   1.000
_cell.length_c   1.000
_cell.angle_alpha   90.00
_cell.angle_beta   90.00
_cell.angle_gamma   90.00
#
_symmetry.space_group_name_H-M   'P 1'
#
loop_
_entity.id
_entity.type
_entity.pdbx_description
1 polymer ?
#
loop_
_entity_poly.entity_id
_entity_poly.type
_entity_poly.pdbx_seq_one_letter_code
_entity_poly.pdbx_strand_id
1 'polypeptide(L)'
;MKFRTPRTLRATLEEAARIRRDPQLALWSLVVLLVPFYVFPSGVPQPADLLGFALLPMLWRGWNGRLPPPLVKPLKYLIVFIIYVTIVNVVWSFAIVTFSTDAKQGFLLAPTYYIFNGLAFFTFLLMFQRYGERLLWLTVRLVLLSVIVQAAIALILPKSLARATVMFNNANQLGYYAVLSACIVLLGQKRLKLSTLQVTAGLAACNYLALLSASKAALASIAALGAALLISKLRTIAMTLAVLGLLITTDNPFSRAIEHAEQRIVNDQSLGFIEERGYDRIGAFPEYWIMGAGEGDYDRFREISAIGAHELHSSMATLFFCYGIFGTLLFLLYLWGTMWGAGLRAWLTVAVARDGRGAARARHARTAGQACGAARPARARSADPARRRSRESATGGQPGAVGNRTLTGEAARNRSSGGHMRGSDLPARQVRGGMTARWNLERMFARRANRCPAGSSG
;
A
#
# COMPACT_ATOMS: atom_id res chain seq x y z
N MET A 1 2.86 6.21 26.67
CA MET A 1 4.31 5.94 26.72
C MET A 1 4.86 5.85 25.31
N LYS A 2 5.97 6.54 24.98
CA LYS A 2 6.65 6.35 23.68
C LYS A 2 7.24 4.95 23.65
N PHE A 3 6.83 4.13 22.68
CA PHE A 3 7.39 2.79 22.48
C PHE A 3 8.90 2.91 22.22
N ARG A 4 9.70 2.10 22.93
CA ARG A 4 11.14 2.00 22.67
C ARG A 4 11.40 0.68 21.98
N THR A 5 11.98 0.74 20.78
CA THR A 5 12.36 -0.44 20.02
C THR A 5 13.29 -1.34 20.85
N PRO A 6 12.93 -2.61 21.11
CA PRO A 6 13.81 -3.53 21.82
C PRO A 6 15.06 -3.81 20.96
N ARG A 7 16.24 -3.62 21.57
CA ARG A 7 17.55 -3.80 20.92
C ARG A 7 18.22 -5.14 21.26
N THR A 8 17.87 -5.74 22.39
CA THR A 8 18.43 -7.01 22.84
C THR A 8 17.45 -8.16 22.57
N LEU A 9 17.98 -9.37 22.48
CA LEU A 9 17.16 -10.58 22.33
C LEU A 9 16.19 -10.72 23.51
N ARG A 10 16.69 -10.55 24.74
CA ARG A 10 15.88 -10.59 25.96
C ARG A 10 14.73 -9.58 25.91
N ALA A 11 14.99 -8.32 25.55
CA ALA A 11 13.93 -7.32 25.42
C ALA A 11 12.92 -7.66 24.32
N THR A 12 13.38 -8.31 23.24
CA THR A 12 12.50 -8.79 22.17
C THR A 12 11.59 -9.93 22.67
N LEU A 13 12.13 -10.89 23.42
CA LEU A 13 11.36 -11.99 24.01
C LEU A 13 10.37 -11.49 25.05
N GLU A 14 10.76 -10.54 25.89
CA GLU A 14 9.86 -9.88 26.85
C GLU A 14 8.73 -9.14 26.13
N GLU A 15 9.02 -8.44 25.05
CA GLU A 15 7.98 -7.77 24.25
C GLU A 15 7.06 -8.78 23.56
N ALA A 16 7.59 -9.90 23.05
CA ALA A 16 6.79 -10.99 22.49
C ALA A 16 5.86 -11.61 23.54
N ALA A 17 6.34 -11.80 24.77
CA ALA A 17 5.51 -12.28 25.87
C ALA A 17 4.38 -11.29 26.22
N ARG A 18 4.64 -9.97 26.14
CA ARG A 18 3.60 -8.94 26.32
C ARG A 18 2.59 -8.97 25.18
N ILE A 19 3.04 -9.09 23.93
CA ILE A 19 2.18 -9.20 22.75
C ILE A 19 1.26 -10.41 22.87
N ARG A 20 1.77 -11.56 23.31
CA ARG A 20 0.96 -12.78 23.51
C ARG A 20 -0.16 -12.59 24.54
N ARG A 21 0.04 -11.73 25.54
CA ARG A 21 -0.96 -11.42 26.57
C ARG A 21 -2.01 -10.41 26.10
N ASP A 22 -1.74 -9.67 25.04
CA ASP A 22 -2.69 -8.74 24.45
C ASP A 22 -3.44 -9.41 23.29
N PRO A 23 -4.74 -9.72 23.45
CA PRO A 23 -5.48 -10.49 22.45
C PRO A 23 -5.56 -9.78 21.09
N GLN A 24 -5.54 -8.45 21.05
CA GLN A 24 -5.64 -7.69 19.80
C GLN A 24 -4.32 -7.74 19.01
N LEU A 25 -3.18 -7.61 19.70
CA LEU A 25 -1.86 -7.75 19.07
C LEU A 25 -1.56 -9.19 18.69
N ALA A 26 -1.99 -10.17 19.50
CA ALA A 26 -1.88 -11.58 19.18
C ALA A 26 -2.68 -11.93 17.92
N LEU A 27 -3.94 -11.48 17.84
CA LEU A 27 -4.80 -11.69 16.68
C LEU A 27 -4.24 -11.00 15.42
N TRP A 28 -3.77 -9.75 15.54
CA TRP A 28 -3.08 -9.06 14.44
C TRP A 28 -1.83 -9.82 13.99
N SER A 29 -1.11 -10.45 14.91
CA SER A 29 0.07 -11.25 14.56
C SER A 29 -0.31 -12.45 13.70
N LEU A 30 -1.41 -13.13 14.06
CA LEU A 30 -1.96 -14.23 13.26
C LEU A 30 -2.42 -13.74 11.89
N VAL A 31 -3.12 -12.60 11.81
CA VAL A 31 -3.53 -12.00 10.53
C VAL A 31 -2.33 -11.86 9.61
N VAL A 32 -1.28 -11.16 10.03
CA VAL A 32 -0.09 -10.88 9.20
C VAL A 32 0.63 -12.17 8.79
N LEU A 33 0.75 -13.15 9.70
CA LEU A 33 1.40 -14.43 9.40
C LEU A 33 0.57 -15.30 8.46
N LEU A 34 -0.76 -15.22 8.51
CA LEU A 34 -1.68 -16.02 7.71
C LEU A 34 -2.01 -15.41 6.35
N VAL A 35 -1.70 -14.13 6.09
CA VAL A 35 -1.91 -13.48 4.77
C VAL A 35 -1.44 -14.35 3.58
N PRO A 36 -0.28 -15.02 3.65
CA PRO A 36 0.20 -15.82 2.52
C PRO A 36 -0.51 -17.16 2.33
N PHE A 37 -1.28 -17.62 3.31
CA PHE A 37 -1.86 -18.97 3.32
C PHE A 37 -3.26 -18.94 2.73
N TYR A 38 -3.34 -19.18 1.43
CA TYR A 38 -4.62 -19.27 0.74
C TYR A 38 -5.19 -20.67 0.93
N VAL A 39 -6.42 -20.72 1.45
CA VAL A 39 -7.17 -21.96 1.66
C VAL A 39 -8.37 -22.01 0.73
N PHE A 40 -8.98 -20.85 0.46
CA PHE A 40 -10.13 -20.72 -0.42
C PHE A 40 -9.69 -20.19 -1.80
N PRO A 41 -10.54 -20.33 -2.84
CA PRO A 41 -10.27 -19.74 -4.15
C PRO A 41 -9.97 -18.23 -4.09
N SER A 42 -9.32 -17.72 -5.13
CA SER A 42 -9.06 -16.28 -5.24
C SER A 42 -10.36 -15.50 -5.38
N GLY A 43 -10.44 -14.31 -4.76
CA GLY A 43 -11.62 -13.45 -4.83
C GLY A 43 -12.59 -13.61 -3.65
N VAL A 44 -12.40 -14.61 -2.78
CA VAL A 44 -13.18 -14.74 -1.54
C VAL A 44 -12.31 -14.47 -0.30
N PRO A 45 -12.92 -14.09 0.84
CA PRO A 45 -12.19 -13.86 2.08
C PRO A 45 -11.35 -15.07 2.50
N GLN A 46 -10.06 -14.86 2.76
CA GLN A 46 -9.13 -15.87 3.24
C GLN A 46 -9.12 -15.94 4.78
N PRO A 47 -8.51 -16.97 5.41
CA PRO A 47 -8.47 -17.06 6.87
C PRO A 47 -7.91 -15.81 7.57
N ALA A 48 -6.88 -15.17 6.99
CA ALA A 48 -6.33 -13.92 7.51
C ALA A 48 -7.35 -12.76 7.48
N ASP A 49 -8.17 -12.69 6.43
CA ASP A 49 -9.20 -11.67 6.25
C ASP A 49 -10.31 -11.82 7.29
N LEU A 50 -10.75 -13.05 7.54
CA LEU A 50 -11.76 -13.37 8.54
C LEU A 50 -11.29 -13.00 9.96
N LEU A 51 -10.03 -13.29 10.29
CA LEU A 51 -9.43 -12.88 11.57
C LEU A 51 -9.28 -11.36 11.66
N GLY A 52 -8.92 -10.70 10.57
CA GLY A 52 -8.85 -9.24 10.48
C GLY A 52 -10.22 -8.59 10.70
N PHE A 53 -11.28 -9.21 10.18
CA PHE A 53 -12.66 -8.76 10.40
C PHE A 53 -13.12 -9.00 11.85
N ALA A 54 -12.76 -10.13 12.45
CA ALA A 54 -13.03 -10.42 13.86
C ALA A 54 -12.34 -9.44 14.83
N LEU A 55 -11.23 -8.82 14.41
CA LEU A 55 -10.53 -7.80 15.18
C LEU A 55 -11.32 -6.49 15.30
N LEU A 56 -12.17 -6.16 14.32
CA LEU A 56 -12.94 -4.92 14.29
C LEU A 56 -13.90 -4.76 15.49
N PRO A 57 -14.80 -5.71 15.82
CA PRO A 57 -15.68 -5.57 16.99
C PRO A 57 -14.90 -5.52 18.32
N MET A 58 -13.75 -6.21 18.41
CA MET A 58 -12.89 -6.15 19.60
C MET A 58 -12.30 -4.74 19.81
N LEU A 59 -11.97 -4.04 18.73
CA LEU A 59 -11.49 -2.67 18.78
C LEU A 59 -12.62 -1.68 19.03
N TRP A 60 -13.79 -1.92 18.43
CA TRP A 60 -14.96 -1.07 18.58
C TRP A 60 -15.41 -0.95 20.04
N ARG A 61 -15.43 -2.06 20.80
CA ARG A 61 -15.90 -2.08 22.21
C ARG A 61 -15.18 -1.09 23.13
N GLY A 62 -13.95 -0.68 22.80
CA GLY A 62 -13.16 0.28 23.58
C GLY A 62 -12.86 1.59 22.87
N TRP A 63 -13.46 1.83 21.69
CA TRP A 63 -13.17 3.01 20.89
C TRP A 63 -14.08 4.18 21.29
N ASN A 64 -13.50 5.37 21.43
CA ASN A 64 -14.20 6.59 21.83
C ASN A 64 -14.83 7.36 20.66
N GLY A 65 -14.91 6.76 19.48
CA GLY A 65 -15.46 7.38 18.27
C GLY A 65 -14.58 8.48 17.65
N ARG A 66 -13.36 8.70 18.14
CA ARG A 66 -12.48 9.78 17.67
C ARG A 66 -11.16 9.22 17.15
N LEU A 67 -10.79 9.61 15.93
CA LEU A 67 -9.46 9.41 15.36
C LEU A 67 -8.66 10.72 15.43
N PRO A 68 -7.32 10.66 15.57
CA PRO A 68 -6.47 11.84 15.45
C PRO A 68 -6.68 12.56 14.10
N PRO A 69 -6.66 13.91 14.06
CA PRO A 69 -6.92 14.67 12.83
C PRO A 69 -6.09 14.25 11.59
N PRO A 70 -4.80 13.86 11.72
CA PRO A 70 -4.02 13.37 10.58
C PRO A 70 -4.57 12.08 9.95
N LEU A 71 -5.28 11.24 10.72
CA LEU A 71 -5.84 9.97 10.25
C LEU A 71 -7.28 10.13 9.72
N VAL A 72 -7.99 11.17 10.17
CA VAL A 72 -9.38 11.45 9.77
C VAL A 72 -9.47 11.88 8.31
N LYS A 73 -8.56 12.75 7.84
CA LYS A 73 -8.64 13.28 6.47
C LYS A 73 -8.54 12.18 5.39
N PRO A 74 -7.56 11.26 5.43
CA PRO A 74 -7.49 10.17 4.46
C PRO A 74 -8.71 9.25 4.55
N LEU A 75 -9.14 8.89 5.77
CA LEU A 75 -10.32 8.06 5.97
C LEU A 75 -11.59 8.70 5.38
N LYS A 76 -11.76 10.02 5.52
CA LYS A 76 -12.89 10.75 4.93
C LYS A 76 -12.90 10.63 3.40
N TYR A 77 -11.76 10.86 2.75
CA TYR A 77 -11.68 10.72 1.29
C TYR A 77 -11.94 9.28 0.83
N LEU A 78 -11.44 8.29 1.57
CA LEU A 78 -11.72 6.89 1.31
C LEU A 78 -13.23 6.57 1.43
N ILE A 79 -13.89 7.05 2.48
CA ILE A 79 -15.34 6.85 2.67
C ILE A 79 -16.13 7.50 1.54
N VAL A 80 -15.82 8.74 1.17
CA VAL A 80 -16.50 9.43 0.06
C VAL A 80 -16.28 8.69 -1.26
N PHE A 81 -15.07 8.19 -1.50
CA PHE A 81 -14.76 7.35 -2.66
C PHE A 81 -15.58 6.04 -2.65
N ILE A 82 -15.65 5.33 -1.53
CA ILE A 82 -16.44 4.10 -1.41
C ILE A 82 -17.92 4.38 -1.68
N ILE A 83 -18.48 5.45 -1.10
CA ILE A 83 -19.87 5.87 -1.36
C ILE A 83 -20.07 6.13 -2.86
N TYR A 84 -19.15 6.84 -3.50
CA TYR A 84 -19.20 7.11 -4.94
C TYR A 84 -19.18 5.81 -5.76
N VAL A 85 -18.26 4.89 -5.47
CA VAL A 85 -18.17 3.57 -6.11
C VAL A 85 -19.47 2.79 -5.94
N THR A 86 -20.06 2.81 -4.75
CA THR A 86 -21.34 2.15 -4.49
C THR A 86 -22.46 2.79 -5.31
N ILE A 87 -22.55 4.13 -5.36
CA ILE A 87 -23.57 4.83 -6.14
C ILE A 87 -23.44 4.50 -7.62
N VAL A 88 -22.24 4.60 -8.20
CA VAL A 88 -22.01 4.32 -9.63
C VAL A 88 -22.44 2.89 -9.98
N ASN A 89 -22.01 1.90 -9.21
CA ASN A 89 -22.36 0.49 -9.47
C ASN A 89 -23.85 0.20 -9.25
N VAL A 90 -24.47 0.79 -8.23
CA VAL A 90 -25.91 0.64 -8.00
C VAL A 90 -26.72 1.27 -9.13
N VAL A 91 -26.36 2.49 -9.56
CA VAL A 91 -27.02 3.17 -10.69
C VAL A 91 -26.91 2.32 -11.96
N TRP A 92 -25.73 1.76 -12.25
CA TRP A 92 -25.54 0.87 -13.41
C TRP A 92 -26.32 -0.45 -13.28
N SER A 93 -26.37 -1.04 -12.09
CA SER A 93 -27.23 -2.19 -11.80
C SER A 93 -28.71 -1.90 -12.11
N PHE A 94 -29.21 -0.72 -11.77
CA PHE A 94 -30.58 -0.32 -12.13
C PHE A 94 -30.73 -0.01 -13.61
N ALA A 95 -29.75 0.66 -14.22
CA ALA A 95 -29.81 1.07 -15.63
C ALA A 95 -29.87 -0.14 -16.59
N ILE A 96 -29.20 -1.23 -16.24
CA ILE A 96 -29.12 -2.46 -17.07
C ILE A 96 -30.02 -3.57 -16.52
N VAL A 97 -30.66 -3.35 -15.36
CA VAL A 97 -31.53 -4.33 -14.68
C VAL A 97 -30.77 -5.61 -14.30
N THR A 98 -29.57 -5.42 -13.78
CA THR A 98 -28.63 -6.50 -13.45
C THR A 98 -28.14 -6.37 -12.00
N PHE A 99 -28.63 -7.26 -11.14
CA PHE A 99 -28.36 -7.26 -9.70
C PHE A 99 -27.48 -8.44 -9.25
N SER A 100 -26.72 -9.04 -10.17
CA SER A 100 -25.83 -10.15 -9.86
C SER A 100 -24.62 -9.70 -9.01
N THR A 101 -24.15 -10.61 -8.16
CA THR A 101 -22.88 -10.51 -7.46
C THR A 101 -21.74 -11.22 -8.20
N ASP A 102 -21.98 -11.73 -9.40
CA ASP A 102 -20.92 -12.18 -10.31
C ASP A 102 -20.31 -10.96 -11.02
N ALA A 103 -18.98 -10.81 -10.96
CA ALA A 103 -18.27 -9.71 -11.62
C ALA A 103 -18.50 -9.66 -13.13
N LYS A 104 -18.68 -10.81 -13.79
CA LYS A 104 -18.88 -10.85 -15.24
C LYS A 104 -20.25 -10.37 -15.67
N GLN A 105 -21.25 -10.60 -14.81
CA GLN A 105 -22.66 -10.42 -15.11
C GLN A 105 -23.31 -9.41 -14.16
N GLY A 106 -22.56 -8.58 -13.45
CA GLY A 106 -23.14 -7.67 -12.47
C GLY A 106 -22.12 -6.75 -11.82
N PHE A 107 -22.66 -5.74 -11.13
CA PHE A 107 -21.89 -4.61 -10.59
C PHE A 107 -21.72 -4.64 -9.08
N LEU A 108 -22.50 -5.47 -8.39
CA LEU A 108 -22.62 -5.38 -6.93
C LEU A 108 -21.41 -5.97 -6.21
N LEU A 109 -20.60 -6.79 -6.88
CA LEU A 109 -19.39 -7.35 -6.29
C LEU A 109 -18.32 -6.28 -6.02
N ALA A 110 -18.09 -5.36 -6.97
CA ALA A 110 -17.02 -4.37 -6.84
C ALA A 110 -17.17 -3.49 -5.57
N PRO A 111 -18.34 -2.89 -5.25
CA PRO A 111 -18.55 -2.17 -4.00
C PRO A 111 -18.20 -2.97 -2.75
N THR A 112 -18.46 -4.28 -2.72
CA THR A 112 -18.15 -5.12 -1.55
C THR A 112 -16.64 -5.21 -1.32
N TYR A 113 -15.82 -5.28 -2.37
CA TYR A 113 -14.35 -5.25 -2.24
C TYR A 113 -13.86 -3.90 -1.71
N TYR A 114 -14.40 -2.77 -2.18
CA TYR A 114 -14.00 -1.45 -1.69
C TYR A 114 -14.43 -1.22 -0.24
N ILE A 115 -15.63 -1.67 0.15
CA ILE A 115 -16.11 -1.63 1.54
C ILE A 115 -15.21 -2.49 2.43
N PHE A 116 -14.93 -3.74 2.02
CA PHE A 116 -14.05 -4.65 2.76
C PHE A 116 -12.67 -4.04 2.97
N ASN A 117 -12.04 -3.51 1.93
CA ASN A 117 -10.73 -2.85 2.02
C ASN A 117 -10.78 -1.59 2.89
N GLY A 118 -11.87 -0.82 2.81
CA GLY A 118 -12.12 0.34 3.68
C GLY A 118 -12.19 -0.05 5.16
N LEU A 119 -12.89 -1.14 5.47
CA LEU A 119 -12.95 -1.67 6.83
C LEU A 119 -11.60 -2.21 7.30
N ALA A 120 -10.85 -2.92 6.45
CA ALA A 120 -9.50 -3.38 6.77
C ALA A 120 -8.56 -2.20 7.09
N PHE A 121 -8.60 -1.15 6.27
CA PHE A 121 -7.85 0.08 6.52
C PHE A 121 -8.27 0.76 7.83
N PHE A 122 -9.57 0.86 8.09
CA PHE A 122 -10.10 1.42 9.33
C PHE A 122 -9.67 0.61 10.57
N THR A 123 -9.74 -0.72 10.52
CA THR A 123 -9.22 -1.63 11.55
C THR A 123 -7.74 -1.35 11.83
N PHE A 124 -6.93 -1.19 10.77
CA PHE A 124 -5.53 -0.84 10.93
C PHE A 124 -5.34 0.54 11.60
N LEU A 125 -6.14 1.54 11.24
CA LEU A 125 -6.08 2.86 11.89
C LEU A 125 -6.44 2.80 13.38
N LEU A 126 -7.44 2.01 13.76
CA LEU A 126 -7.81 1.80 15.17
C LEU A 126 -6.69 1.10 15.95
N MET A 127 -6.08 0.06 15.35
CA MET A 127 -4.89 -0.59 15.91
C MET A 127 -3.75 0.42 16.08
N PHE A 128 -3.50 1.26 15.06
CA PHE A 128 -2.42 2.23 15.09
C PHE A 128 -2.67 3.33 16.12
N GLN A 129 -3.92 3.80 16.28
CA GLN A 129 -4.29 4.73 17.33
C GLN A 129 -3.99 4.16 18.72
N ARG A 130 -4.26 2.87 18.95
CA ARG A 130 -4.10 2.22 20.24
C ARG A 130 -2.64 1.85 20.56
N TYR A 131 -1.89 1.36 19.57
CA TYR A 131 -0.57 0.78 19.78
C TYR A 131 0.59 1.59 19.18
N GLY A 132 0.30 2.51 18.26
CA GLY A 132 1.28 3.42 17.64
C GLY A 132 2.46 2.68 17.01
N GLU A 133 3.68 3.11 17.33
CA GLU A 133 4.91 2.54 16.77
C GLU A 133 5.13 1.06 17.14
N ARG A 134 4.51 0.56 18.23
CA ARG A 134 4.57 -0.87 18.58
C ARG A 134 3.91 -1.72 17.50
N LEU A 135 2.76 -1.30 16.97
CA LEU A 135 2.08 -2.00 15.88
C LEU A 135 2.95 -2.04 14.63
N LEU A 136 3.55 -0.91 14.26
CA LEU A 136 4.42 -0.82 13.09
C LEU A 136 5.64 -1.73 13.24
N TRP A 137 6.28 -1.69 14.41
CA TRP A 137 7.38 -2.58 14.76
C TRP A 137 7.01 -4.05 14.63
N LEU A 138 5.86 -4.44 15.19
CA LEU A 138 5.36 -5.82 15.14
C LEU A 138 5.08 -6.23 13.70
N THR A 139 4.33 -5.43 12.96
CA THR A 139 3.95 -5.69 11.56
C THR A 139 5.18 -5.90 10.68
N VAL A 140 6.16 -5.00 10.76
CA VAL A 140 7.39 -5.10 9.95
C VAL A 140 8.20 -6.35 10.29
N ARG A 141 8.29 -6.73 11.57
CA ARG A 141 8.99 -7.96 11.96
C ARG A 141 8.26 -9.24 11.52
N LEU A 142 6.94 -9.25 11.59
CA LEU A 142 6.14 -10.39 11.13
C LEU A 142 6.15 -10.53 9.62
N VAL A 143 6.10 -9.41 8.87
CA VAL A 143 6.29 -9.42 7.42
C VAL A 143 7.67 -9.95 7.07
N LEU A 144 8.73 -9.48 7.74
CA LEU A 144 10.09 -9.97 7.54
C LEU A 144 10.19 -11.48 7.82
N LEU A 145 9.63 -11.94 8.94
CA LEU A 145 9.58 -13.36 9.28
C LEU A 145 8.83 -14.16 8.22
N SER A 146 7.67 -13.67 7.78
CA SER A 146 6.82 -14.31 6.78
C SER A 146 7.53 -14.48 5.43
N VAL A 147 8.19 -13.42 4.91
CA VAL A 147 8.92 -13.54 3.63
C VAL A 147 10.14 -14.45 3.73
N ILE A 148 10.85 -14.47 4.86
CA ILE A 148 11.99 -15.37 5.06
C ILE A 148 11.51 -16.82 5.14
N VAL A 149 10.44 -17.10 5.89
CA VAL A 149 9.85 -18.44 6.00
C VAL A 149 9.35 -18.90 4.64
N GLN A 150 8.65 -18.06 3.88
CA GLN A 150 8.21 -18.42 2.53
C GLN A 150 9.36 -18.69 1.58
N ALA A 151 10.41 -17.87 1.61
CA ALA A 151 11.60 -18.11 0.79
C ALA A 151 12.29 -19.43 1.17
N ALA A 152 12.41 -19.73 2.47
CA ALA A 152 12.95 -21.00 2.95
C ALA A 152 12.09 -22.21 2.53
N ILE A 153 10.77 -22.11 2.69
CA ILE A 153 9.82 -23.14 2.24
C ILE A 153 9.98 -23.40 0.74
N ALA A 154 10.07 -22.34 -0.07
CA ALA A 154 10.23 -22.45 -1.52
C ALA A 154 11.60 -23.02 -1.94
N LEU A 155 12.62 -22.98 -1.07
CA LEU A 155 13.91 -23.64 -1.30
C LEU A 155 13.90 -25.12 -0.91
N ILE A 156 13.14 -25.48 0.14
CA ILE A 156 13.15 -26.83 0.73
C ILE A 156 12.12 -27.76 0.06
N LEU A 157 10.94 -27.24 -0.28
CA LEU A 157 9.85 -28.10 -0.75
C LEU A 157 10.13 -28.66 -2.16
N PRO A 158 9.91 -29.97 -2.38
CA PRO A 158 10.07 -30.60 -3.70
C PRO A 158 9.14 -29.97 -4.74
N LYS A 159 9.54 -29.96 -6.01
CA LYS A 159 8.81 -29.39 -7.16
C LYS A 159 7.35 -29.81 -7.27
N SER A 160 6.99 -31.03 -6.83
CA SER A 160 5.62 -31.54 -6.87
C SER A 160 4.69 -30.88 -5.84
N LEU A 161 5.26 -30.33 -4.76
CA LEU A 161 4.54 -29.70 -3.64
C LEU A 161 4.75 -28.18 -3.61
N ALA A 162 5.94 -27.70 -3.99
CA ALA A 162 6.22 -26.29 -4.22
C ALA A 162 5.70 -25.86 -5.60
N ARG A 163 4.39 -25.61 -5.70
CA ARG A 163 3.84 -24.88 -6.86
C ARG A 163 4.59 -23.54 -7.01
N ALA A 164 4.66 -22.99 -8.22
CA ALA A 164 5.18 -21.64 -8.51
C ALA A 164 4.50 -20.50 -7.72
N THR A 165 3.47 -20.84 -6.94
CA THR A 165 2.68 -19.94 -6.11
C THR A 165 3.00 -20.07 -4.61
N VAL A 166 3.85 -21.03 -4.21
CA VAL A 166 4.22 -21.35 -2.82
C VAL A 166 2.98 -21.62 -1.96
N MET A 167 2.42 -20.61 -1.29
CA MET A 167 1.21 -20.70 -0.45
C MET A 167 0.01 -19.93 -1.02
N PHE A 168 0.19 -19.22 -2.14
CA PHE A 168 -0.87 -18.47 -2.83
C PHE A 168 -1.56 -19.34 -3.89
N ASN A 169 -2.73 -18.89 -4.35
CA ASN A 169 -3.44 -19.53 -5.46
C ASN A 169 -2.88 -19.14 -6.84
N ASN A 170 -2.28 -17.95 -6.96
CA ASN A 170 -1.77 -17.42 -8.22
C ASN A 170 -0.39 -16.78 -8.04
N ALA A 171 0.48 -16.97 -9.02
CA ALA A 171 1.83 -16.41 -9.03
C ALA A 171 1.82 -14.86 -8.94
N ASN A 172 0.83 -14.18 -9.54
CA ASN A 172 0.68 -12.73 -9.44
C ASN A 172 0.42 -12.25 -7.99
N GLN A 173 -0.26 -13.05 -7.17
CA GLN A 173 -0.49 -12.73 -5.75
C GLN A 173 0.82 -12.80 -4.96
N LEU A 174 1.65 -13.82 -5.22
CA LEU A 174 2.98 -13.95 -4.62
C LEU A 174 3.88 -12.75 -4.99
N GLY A 175 3.91 -12.39 -6.28
CA GLY A 175 4.68 -11.24 -6.77
C GLY A 175 4.22 -9.93 -6.14
N TYR A 176 2.91 -9.71 -6.05
CA TYR A 176 2.33 -8.55 -5.39
C TYR A 176 2.67 -8.50 -3.89
N TYR A 177 2.53 -9.63 -3.19
CA TYR A 177 2.89 -9.75 -1.77
C TYR A 177 4.36 -9.44 -1.52
N ALA A 178 5.26 -9.93 -2.38
CA ALA A 178 6.69 -9.65 -2.27
C ALA A 178 7.01 -8.15 -2.43
N VAL A 179 6.39 -7.47 -3.40
CA VAL A 179 6.56 -6.02 -3.61
C VAL A 179 6.03 -5.22 -2.41
N LEU A 180 4.84 -5.54 -1.90
CA LEU A 180 4.30 -4.88 -0.70
C LEU A 180 5.18 -5.10 0.53
N SER A 181 5.65 -6.33 0.71
CA SER A 181 6.53 -6.69 1.83
C SER A 181 7.85 -5.92 1.78
N ALA A 182 8.46 -5.80 0.59
CA ALA A 182 9.65 -4.99 0.37
C ALA A 182 9.40 -3.52 0.74
N CYS A 183 8.26 -2.96 0.33
CA CYS A 183 7.89 -1.58 0.66
C CYS A 183 7.71 -1.37 2.17
N ILE A 184 7.02 -2.29 2.85
CA ILE A 184 6.84 -2.25 4.32
C ILE A 184 8.19 -2.28 5.04
N VAL A 185 9.10 -3.16 4.63
CA VAL A 185 10.46 -3.27 5.22
C VAL A 185 11.27 -1.98 5.01
N LEU A 186 11.23 -1.41 3.80
CA LEU A 186 11.95 -0.17 3.47
C LEU A 186 11.44 1.05 4.23
N LEU A 187 10.12 1.24 4.27
CA LEU A 187 9.49 2.33 5.03
C LEU A 187 9.76 2.18 6.54
N GLY A 188 9.80 0.92 7.02
CA GLY A 188 10.11 0.59 8.41
C GLY A 188 11.57 0.84 8.81
N GLN A 189 12.54 0.74 7.89
CA GLN A 189 13.98 0.72 8.19
C GLN A 189 14.42 1.87 9.12
N LYS A 190 14.20 3.13 8.71
CA LYS A 190 14.68 4.29 9.47
C LYS A 190 13.87 4.52 10.73
N ARG A 191 12.54 4.42 10.65
CA ARG A 191 11.62 4.71 11.75
C ARG A 191 11.76 3.71 12.88
N LEU A 192 11.94 2.43 12.55
CA LEU A 192 11.95 1.30 13.49
C LEU A 192 13.36 0.78 13.77
N LYS A 193 14.40 1.45 13.23
CA LYS A 193 15.82 1.14 13.45
C LYS A 193 16.16 -0.33 13.12
N LEU A 194 15.66 -0.82 11.99
CA LEU A 194 16.01 -2.16 11.51
C LEU A 194 17.50 -2.22 11.19
N SER A 195 18.13 -3.37 11.46
CA SER A 195 19.54 -3.55 11.08
C SER A 195 19.67 -3.66 9.57
N THR A 196 20.83 -3.29 9.02
CA THR A 196 21.10 -3.45 7.58
C THR A 196 20.94 -4.91 7.16
N LEU A 197 21.37 -5.86 7.98
CA LEU A 197 21.23 -7.29 7.71
C LEU A 197 19.77 -7.71 7.56
N GLN A 198 18.88 -7.27 8.46
CA GLN A 198 17.44 -7.58 8.38
C GLN A 198 16.82 -7.05 7.10
N VAL A 199 17.17 -5.82 6.72
CA VAL A 199 16.66 -5.19 5.50
C VAL A 199 17.19 -5.91 4.26
N THR A 200 18.50 -6.17 4.18
CA THR A 200 19.12 -6.91 3.07
C THR A 200 18.52 -8.30 2.93
N ALA A 201 18.39 -9.06 4.02
CA ALA A 201 17.81 -10.40 4.00
C ALA A 201 16.34 -10.40 3.57
N GLY A 202 15.53 -9.47 4.10
CA GLY A 202 14.13 -9.32 3.71
C GLY A 202 13.95 -8.97 2.23
N LEU A 203 14.77 -8.07 1.72
CA LEU A 203 14.73 -7.67 0.30
C LEU A 203 15.22 -8.78 -0.62
N ALA A 204 16.28 -9.50 -0.25
CA ALA A 204 16.74 -10.67 -0.99
C ALA A 204 15.63 -11.73 -1.06
N ALA A 205 14.96 -12.01 0.06
CA ALA A 205 13.81 -12.92 0.10
C ALA A 205 12.64 -12.43 -0.78
N CYS A 206 12.31 -11.13 -0.75
CA CYS A 206 11.26 -10.58 -1.62
C CYS A 206 11.63 -10.70 -3.11
N ASN A 207 12.89 -10.40 -3.47
CA ASN A 207 13.38 -10.54 -4.84
C ASN A 207 13.29 -11.99 -5.32
N TYR A 208 13.71 -12.94 -4.48
CA TYR A 208 13.59 -14.36 -4.74
C TYR A 208 12.15 -14.79 -5.01
N LEU A 209 11.22 -14.44 -4.11
CA LEU A 209 9.81 -14.83 -4.22
C LEU A 209 9.11 -14.24 -5.46
N ALA A 210 9.48 -13.04 -5.87
CA ALA A 210 8.91 -12.44 -7.06
C ALA A 210 9.54 -12.93 -8.37
N LEU A 211 10.80 -13.37 -8.34
CA LEU A 211 11.39 -14.10 -9.46
C LEU A 211 10.66 -15.44 -9.66
N LEU A 212 10.37 -16.16 -8.57
CA LEU A 212 9.54 -17.38 -8.61
C LEU A 212 8.13 -17.12 -9.16
N SER A 213 7.55 -15.96 -8.88
CA SER A 213 6.26 -15.54 -9.41
C SER A 213 6.25 -15.40 -10.94
N ALA A 214 7.42 -15.22 -11.58
CA ALA A 214 7.56 -14.99 -13.02
C ALA A 214 6.59 -13.92 -13.56
N SER A 215 6.23 -12.93 -12.72
CA SER A 215 5.31 -11.86 -13.08
C SER A 215 6.11 -10.69 -13.64
N LYS A 216 5.92 -10.36 -14.93
CA LYS A 216 6.59 -9.24 -15.63
C LYS A 216 6.52 -7.93 -14.81
N ALA A 217 5.36 -7.69 -14.21
CA ALA A 217 5.04 -6.61 -13.28
C ALA A 217 5.91 -6.64 -12.01
N ALA A 218 6.00 -7.79 -11.34
CA ALA A 218 6.79 -7.95 -10.14
C ALA A 218 8.30 -7.80 -10.41
N LEU A 219 8.79 -8.31 -11.55
CA LEU A 219 10.19 -8.15 -11.98
C LEU A 219 10.56 -6.68 -12.22
N ALA A 220 9.71 -5.94 -12.95
CA ALA A 220 9.90 -4.50 -13.16
C ALA A 220 9.89 -3.72 -11.84
N SER A 221 8.97 -4.07 -10.94
CA SER A 221 8.86 -3.46 -9.61
C SER A 221 10.07 -3.72 -8.75
N ILE A 222 10.65 -4.92 -8.83
CA ILE A 222 11.86 -5.28 -8.10
C ILE A 222 13.11 -4.67 -8.69
N ALA A 223 13.20 -4.55 -10.01
CA ALA A 223 14.25 -3.76 -10.63
C ALA A 223 14.16 -2.30 -10.18
N ALA A 224 12.96 -1.72 -10.08
CA ALA A 224 12.72 -0.36 -9.60
C ALA A 224 12.99 -0.21 -8.09
N LEU A 225 12.64 -1.20 -7.26
CA LEU A 225 12.98 -1.26 -5.83
C LEU A 225 14.49 -1.43 -5.63
N GLY A 226 15.14 -2.26 -6.46
CA GLY A 226 16.58 -2.38 -6.58
C GLY A 226 17.23 -1.06 -6.94
N ALA A 227 16.65 -0.31 -7.88
CA ALA A 227 17.11 1.04 -8.23
C ALA A 227 16.88 2.05 -7.09
N ALA A 228 15.77 1.97 -6.36
CA ALA A 228 15.53 2.77 -5.17
C ALA A 228 16.53 2.43 -4.04
N LEU A 229 17.01 1.18 -4.00
CA LEU A 229 18.10 0.73 -3.14
C LEU A 229 19.48 1.19 -3.60
N LEU A 230 19.70 1.50 -4.88
CA LEU A 230 20.95 2.11 -5.37
C LEU A 230 21.25 3.45 -4.66
N ILE A 231 20.22 4.09 -4.10
CA ILE A 231 20.30 5.34 -3.33
C ILE A 231 20.63 5.08 -1.84
N SER A 232 20.68 3.81 -1.39
CA SER A 232 20.61 3.45 0.04
C SER A 232 21.90 2.97 0.71
N LYS A 233 23.05 3.09 0.03
CA LYS A 233 24.46 2.81 0.43
C LYS A 233 25.04 1.62 -0.34
N LEU A 234 26.22 1.83 -0.95
CA LEU A 234 26.93 0.86 -1.79
C LEU A 234 27.12 -0.51 -1.15
N ARG A 235 27.27 -0.58 0.18
CA ARG A 235 27.39 -1.84 0.93
C ARG A 235 26.13 -2.71 0.85
N THR A 236 24.94 -2.11 0.88
CA THR A 236 23.68 -2.86 0.76
C THR A 236 23.52 -3.42 -0.64
N ILE A 237 23.95 -2.65 -1.66
CA ILE A 237 23.96 -3.06 -3.06
C ILE A 237 24.87 -4.27 -3.26
N ALA A 238 26.13 -4.16 -2.81
CA ALA A 238 27.12 -5.23 -2.96
C ALA A 238 26.66 -6.52 -2.27
N MET A 239 26.09 -6.43 -1.06
CA MET A 239 25.59 -7.61 -0.35
C MET A 239 24.37 -8.24 -1.01
N THR A 240 23.40 -7.44 -1.46
CA THR A 240 22.22 -7.99 -2.16
C THR A 240 22.63 -8.62 -3.49
N LEU A 241 23.51 -7.98 -4.26
CA LEU A 241 24.02 -8.53 -5.52
C LEU A 241 24.91 -9.75 -5.30
N ALA A 242 25.70 -9.81 -4.22
CA ALA A 242 26.51 -10.99 -3.89
C ALA A 242 25.63 -12.17 -3.49
N VAL A 243 24.58 -11.95 -2.69
CA VAL A 243 23.60 -13.00 -2.34
C VAL A 243 22.86 -13.46 -3.59
N LEU A 244 22.43 -12.53 -4.45
CA LEU A 244 21.77 -12.87 -5.71
C LEU A 244 22.71 -13.63 -6.65
N GLY A 245 23.96 -13.18 -6.79
CA GLY A 245 24.99 -13.81 -7.60
C GLY A 245 25.32 -15.22 -7.12
N LEU A 246 25.45 -15.42 -5.81
CA LEU A 246 25.64 -16.75 -5.21
C LEU A 246 24.44 -17.68 -5.50
N LEU A 247 23.23 -17.13 -5.49
CA LEU A 247 22.02 -17.86 -5.89
C LEU A 247 21.97 -18.14 -7.40
N ILE A 248 22.64 -17.38 -8.26
CA ILE A 248 22.71 -17.66 -9.72
C ILE A 248 23.74 -18.76 -10.02
N THR A 249 24.89 -18.73 -9.35
CA THR A 249 26.01 -19.63 -9.66
C THR A 249 25.84 -21.05 -9.11
N THR A 250 24.82 -21.28 -8.29
CA THR A 250 24.51 -22.61 -7.75
C THR A 250 23.34 -23.22 -8.52
N ASP A 251 23.43 -24.51 -8.82
CA ASP A 251 22.42 -25.27 -9.57
C ASP A 251 21.15 -25.50 -8.71
N ASN A 252 20.42 -24.41 -8.47
CA ASN A 252 19.41 -24.31 -7.44
C ASN A 252 18.05 -23.89 -8.06
N PRO A 253 16.96 -23.80 -7.27
CA PRO A 253 15.65 -23.39 -7.77
C PRO A 253 15.62 -21.99 -8.41
N PHE A 254 16.61 -21.15 -8.13
CA PHE A 254 16.69 -19.76 -8.60
C PHE A 254 17.10 -19.64 -10.07
N SER A 255 18.13 -20.37 -10.52
CA SER A 255 18.53 -20.37 -11.93
C SER A 255 17.38 -20.79 -12.85
N ARG A 256 16.60 -21.78 -12.40
CA ARG A 256 15.39 -22.25 -13.10
C ARG A 256 14.23 -21.26 -13.04
N ALA A 257 14.07 -20.51 -11.95
CA ALA A 257 13.07 -19.44 -11.87
C ALA A 257 13.37 -18.32 -12.88
N ILE A 258 14.65 -18.01 -13.09
CA ILE A 258 15.10 -17.08 -14.14
C ILE A 258 14.75 -17.64 -15.52
N GLU A 259 15.06 -18.92 -15.78
CA GLU A 259 14.74 -19.56 -17.06
C GLU A 259 13.22 -19.55 -17.36
N HIS A 260 12.38 -19.86 -16.36
CA HIS A 260 10.92 -19.75 -16.52
C HIS A 260 10.44 -18.32 -16.73
N ALA A 261 11.04 -17.34 -16.04
CA ALA A 261 10.73 -15.94 -16.26
C ALA A 261 11.13 -15.50 -17.68
N GLU A 262 12.28 -15.96 -18.17
CA GLU A 262 12.77 -15.70 -19.53
C GLU A 262 11.87 -16.35 -20.58
N GLN A 263 11.53 -17.63 -20.44
CA GLN A 263 10.61 -18.33 -21.33
C GLN A 263 9.24 -17.63 -21.40
N ARG A 264 8.73 -17.10 -20.29
CA ARG A 264 7.48 -16.34 -20.26
C ARG A 264 7.61 -14.94 -20.87
N ILE A 265 8.80 -14.35 -20.90
CA ILE A 265 9.04 -13.07 -21.60
C ILE A 265 9.14 -13.33 -23.11
N VAL A 266 9.81 -14.40 -23.52
CA VAL A 266 10.05 -14.75 -24.92
C VAL A 266 8.79 -15.29 -25.61
N ASN A 267 7.99 -16.13 -24.94
CA ASN A 267 6.81 -16.76 -25.54
C ASN A 267 5.58 -15.83 -25.66
N ASP A 268 5.59 -14.68 -24.99
CA ASP A 268 4.43 -13.79 -24.90
C ASP A 268 4.49 -12.72 -26.02
N GLN A 269 4.51 -13.21 -27.27
CA GLN A 269 4.57 -12.40 -28.49
C GLN A 269 3.19 -12.07 -29.10
N SER A 270 2.07 -12.37 -28.44
CA SER A 270 0.80 -12.46 -29.17
C SER A 270 -0.08 -11.22 -29.26
N LEU A 271 0.04 -10.17 -28.44
CA LEU A 271 -0.74 -8.94 -28.63
C LEU A 271 0.03 -7.70 -28.10
N GLY A 272 -0.34 -6.50 -28.56
CA GLY A 272 0.26 -5.27 -28.04
C GLY A 272 -0.04 -5.10 -26.55
N PHE A 273 0.92 -4.57 -25.78
CA PHE A 273 0.81 -4.38 -24.32
C PHE A 273 -0.43 -3.57 -23.90
N ILE A 274 -0.96 -2.75 -24.81
CA ILE A 274 -2.12 -1.88 -24.62
C ILE A 274 -3.40 -2.71 -24.71
N GLU A 275 -3.49 -3.55 -25.74
CA GLU A 275 -4.63 -4.41 -26.06
C GLU A 275 -4.76 -5.54 -25.03
N GLU A 276 -3.66 -6.18 -24.61
CA GLU A 276 -3.66 -7.24 -23.58
C GLU A 276 -4.13 -6.78 -22.19
N ARG A 277 -4.27 -5.48 -21.99
CA ARG A 277 -4.66 -4.87 -20.72
C ARG A 277 -6.01 -4.17 -20.77
N GLY A 278 -6.67 -4.16 -21.92
CA GLY A 278 -7.98 -3.58 -22.14
C GLY A 278 -8.00 -2.04 -22.16
N TYR A 279 -6.85 -1.39 -22.44
CA TYR A 279 -6.82 0.07 -22.55
C TYR A 279 -7.62 0.60 -23.75
N ASP A 280 -7.90 -0.27 -24.73
CA ASP A 280 -8.79 -0.04 -25.87
C ASP A 280 -10.17 0.48 -25.46
N ARG A 281 -10.74 -0.04 -24.35
CA ARG A 281 -12.03 0.41 -23.81
C ARG A 281 -12.04 1.89 -23.47
N ILE A 282 -10.92 2.43 -22.98
CA ILE A 282 -10.84 3.84 -22.59
C ILE A 282 -10.98 4.73 -23.83
N GLY A 283 -10.34 4.36 -24.94
CA GLY A 283 -10.44 5.11 -26.19
C GLY A 283 -11.80 4.92 -26.88
N ALA A 284 -12.36 3.71 -26.81
CA ALA A 284 -13.61 3.36 -27.49
C ALA A 284 -14.86 3.99 -26.85
N PHE A 285 -14.85 4.24 -25.54
CA PHE A 285 -16.02 4.75 -24.82
C PHE A 285 -15.72 6.03 -24.00
N PRO A 286 -15.53 7.18 -24.69
CA PRO A 286 -15.27 8.45 -24.03
C PRO A 286 -16.40 8.94 -23.12
N GLU A 287 -17.64 8.49 -23.34
CA GLU A 287 -18.81 8.82 -22.52
C GLU A 287 -18.65 8.43 -21.04
N TYR A 288 -17.82 7.42 -20.73
CA TYR A 288 -17.58 6.98 -19.37
C TYR A 288 -16.46 7.75 -18.65
N TRP A 289 -15.75 8.67 -19.31
CA TRP A 289 -14.60 9.34 -18.71
C TRP A 289 -14.93 10.19 -17.49
N ILE A 290 -16.14 10.77 -17.42
CA ILE A 290 -16.50 11.68 -16.34
C ILE A 290 -17.03 10.90 -15.13
N MET A 291 -18.08 10.11 -15.32
CA MET A 291 -18.83 9.45 -14.24
C MET A 291 -18.48 7.96 -14.08
N GLY A 292 -17.89 7.33 -15.09
CA GLY A 292 -17.49 5.93 -15.07
C GLY A 292 -18.54 4.96 -15.61
N ALA A 293 -18.05 3.82 -16.09
CA ALA A 293 -18.84 2.75 -16.70
C ALA A 293 -19.47 1.75 -15.70
N GLY A 294 -19.18 1.90 -14.40
CA GLY A 294 -19.38 0.85 -13.40
C GLY A 294 -18.32 -0.25 -13.53
N GLU A 295 -18.04 -0.93 -12.43
CA GLU A 295 -17.07 -2.04 -12.39
C GLU A 295 -17.84 -3.37 -12.31
N GLY A 296 -17.90 -4.06 -13.45
CA GLY A 296 -18.66 -5.29 -13.61
C GLY A 296 -19.41 -5.32 -14.94
N ASP A 297 -20.21 -6.36 -15.11
CA ASP A 297 -20.97 -6.64 -16.34
C ASP A 297 -20.11 -6.44 -17.60
N TYR A 298 -18.98 -7.16 -17.62
CA TYR A 298 -17.93 -6.97 -18.63
C TYR A 298 -18.33 -7.51 -20.01
N ASP A 299 -19.39 -8.31 -20.10
CA ASP A 299 -19.92 -8.79 -21.36
C ASP A 299 -20.33 -7.64 -22.30
N ARG A 300 -20.71 -6.47 -21.74
CA ARG A 300 -20.99 -5.23 -22.51
C ARG A 300 -19.84 -4.73 -23.37
N PHE A 301 -18.60 -5.13 -23.03
CA PHE A 301 -17.39 -4.67 -23.71
C PHE A 301 -16.69 -5.79 -24.49
N ARG A 302 -17.30 -7.00 -24.54
CA ARG A 302 -16.65 -8.20 -25.05
C ARG A 302 -16.25 -8.11 -26.52
N GLU A 303 -17.05 -7.45 -27.34
CA GLU A 303 -16.83 -7.37 -28.80
C GLU A 303 -15.77 -6.35 -29.19
N ILE A 304 -15.56 -5.33 -28.36
CA ILE A 304 -14.63 -4.23 -28.64
C ILE A 304 -13.30 -4.44 -27.93
N SER A 305 -13.29 -5.11 -26.79
CA SER A 305 -12.09 -5.29 -26.00
C SER A 305 -11.30 -6.52 -26.43
N ALA A 306 -10.02 -6.34 -26.71
CA ALA A 306 -9.08 -7.43 -27.02
C ALA A 306 -8.95 -8.45 -25.86
N ILE A 307 -9.25 -8.04 -24.63
CA ILE A 307 -9.31 -8.95 -23.46
C ILE A 307 -10.69 -9.60 -23.25
N GLY A 308 -11.65 -9.41 -24.18
CA GLY A 308 -13.00 -9.97 -24.10
C GLY A 308 -13.78 -9.46 -22.88
N ALA A 309 -14.53 -10.36 -22.21
CA ALA A 309 -15.36 -10.05 -21.04
C ALA A 309 -14.58 -10.11 -19.70
N HIS A 310 -13.30 -9.74 -19.72
CA HIS A 310 -12.45 -9.76 -18.52
C HIS A 310 -12.26 -8.38 -17.90
N GLU A 311 -11.85 -8.37 -16.64
CA GLU A 311 -11.47 -7.17 -15.90
C GLU A 311 -10.26 -6.49 -16.55
N LEU A 312 -10.19 -5.16 -16.48
CA LEU A 312 -8.99 -4.43 -16.89
C LEU A 312 -7.81 -4.87 -16.02
N HIS A 313 -6.72 -5.29 -16.67
CA HIS A 313 -5.52 -5.77 -15.97
C HIS A 313 -4.67 -4.64 -15.33
N SER A 314 -5.21 -3.42 -15.24
CA SER A 314 -4.56 -2.24 -14.67
C SER A 314 -5.49 -1.53 -13.69
N SER A 315 -5.13 -1.52 -12.40
CA SER A 315 -5.97 -0.89 -11.35
C SER A 315 -6.21 0.60 -11.58
N MET A 316 -5.28 1.31 -12.20
CA MET A 316 -5.47 2.73 -12.56
C MET A 316 -6.42 2.89 -13.76
N ALA A 317 -6.32 1.99 -14.74
CA ALA A 317 -7.24 1.96 -15.87
C ALA A 317 -8.65 1.63 -15.39
N THR A 318 -8.81 0.63 -14.52
CA THR A 318 -10.08 0.27 -13.88
C THR A 318 -10.65 1.47 -13.14
N LEU A 319 -9.84 2.15 -12.32
CA LEU A 319 -10.29 3.31 -11.56
C LEU A 319 -10.81 4.42 -12.49
N PHE A 320 -10.06 4.74 -13.54
CA PHE A 320 -10.44 5.78 -14.50
C PHE A 320 -11.66 5.40 -15.34
N PHE A 321 -11.67 4.19 -15.90
CA PHE A 321 -12.74 3.75 -16.78
C PHE A 321 -14.04 3.46 -16.03
N CYS A 322 -13.97 2.72 -14.92
CA CYS A 322 -15.15 2.29 -14.19
C CYS A 322 -15.77 3.40 -13.32
N TYR A 323 -14.96 4.37 -12.87
CA TYR A 323 -15.39 5.43 -11.94
C TYR A 323 -15.15 6.85 -12.42
N GLY A 324 -14.60 7.00 -13.62
CA GLY A 324 -14.34 8.29 -14.23
C GLY A 324 -13.29 9.13 -13.51
N ILE A 325 -13.16 10.37 -13.98
CA ILE A 325 -12.30 11.39 -13.40
C ILE A 325 -12.70 11.66 -11.94
N PHE A 326 -13.99 11.69 -11.62
CA PHE A 326 -14.46 11.95 -10.26
C PHE A 326 -13.99 10.88 -9.26
N GLY A 327 -14.24 9.60 -9.54
CA GLY A 327 -13.75 8.51 -8.69
C GLY A 327 -12.23 8.48 -8.60
N THR A 328 -11.55 8.74 -9.72
CA THR A 328 -10.09 8.81 -9.78
C THR A 328 -9.54 9.91 -8.88
N LEU A 329 -10.09 11.12 -8.94
CA LEU A 329 -9.66 12.25 -8.10
C LEU A 329 -9.90 11.97 -6.61
N LEU A 330 -11.06 11.40 -6.23
CA LEU A 330 -11.34 11.05 -4.84
C LEU A 330 -10.33 10.03 -4.29
N PHE A 331 -10.01 8.99 -5.07
CA PHE A 331 -9.00 8.02 -4.68
C PHE A 331 -7.59 8.64 -4.62
N LEU A 332 -7.25 9.54 -5.54
CA LEU A 332 -5.98 10.28 -5.51
C LEU A 332 -5.87 11.19 -4.28
N LEU A 333 -6.95 11.85 -3.88
CA LEU A 333 -7.01 12.65 -2.65
C LEU A 333 -6.84 11.79 -1.40
N TYR A 334 -7.41 10.59 -1.38
CA TYR A 334 -7.16 9.60 -0.33
C TYR A 334 -5.66 9.26 -0.25
N LEU A 335 -5.05 8.85 -1.37
CA LEU A 335 -3.63 8.51 -1.43
C LEU A 335 -2.75 9.69 -1.01
N TRP A 336 -3.01 10.88 -1.55
CA TRP A 336 -2.34 12.12 -1.17
C TRP A 336 -2.44 12.38 0.33
N GLY A 337 -3.63 12.21 0.91
CA GLY A 337 -3.84 12.36 2.34
C GLY A 337 -2.99 11.39 3.17
N THR A 338 -2.84 10.13 2.75
CA THR A 338 -1.99 9.16 3.46
C THR A 338 -0.50 9.49 3.38
N MET A 339 -0.09 10.24 2.36
CA MET A 339 1.31 10.54 2.06
C MET A 339 1.70 11.98 2.41
N TRP A 340 0.74 12.83 2.79
CA TRP A 340 1.00 14.23 3.08
C TRP A 340 1.99 14.39 4.23
N GLY A 341 3.13 15.04 3.95
CA GLY A 341 4.23 15.18 4.90
C GLY A 341 5.24 14.02 4.92
N ALA A 342 5.07 13.01 4.07
CA ALA A 342 6.06 11.97 3.88
C ALA A 342 7.22 12.49 2.99
N GLY A 343 8.47 12.21 3.36
CA GLY A 343 9.63 12.61 2.56
C GLY A 343 9.68 11.91 1.19
N LEU A 344 10.43 12.46 0.23
CA LEU A 344 10.55 11.95 -1.15
C LEU A 344 10.83 10.45 -1.25
N ARG A 345 11.56 9.87 -0.30
CA ARG A 345 11.81 8.42 -0.25
C ARG A 345 10.53 7.60 -0.07
N ALA A 346 9.62 8.04 0.78
CA ALA A 346 8.34 7.36 0.97
C ALA A 346 7.46 7.47 -0.28
N TRP A 347 7.51 8.63 -0.95
CA TRP A 347 6.86 8.84 -2.25
C TRP A 347 7.35 7.85 -3.31
N LEU A 348 8.67 7.72 -3.46
CA LEU A 348 9.26 6.78 -4.42
C LEU A 348 8.93 5.32 -4.08
N THR A 349 8.98 4.91 -2.80
CA THR A 349 8.65 3.54 -2.41
C THR A 349 7.18 3.20 -2.71
N VAL A 350 6.24 4.10 -2.41
CA VAL A 350 4.81 3.87 -2.70
C VAL A 350 4.53 3.95 -4.21
N ALA A 351 5.19 4.85 -4.94
CA ALA A 351 5.06 4.93 -6.39
C ALA A 351 5.49 3.63 -7.06
N VAL A 352 6.59 3.01 -6.63
CA VAL A 352 7.03 1.71 -7.15
C VAL A 352 6.03 0.59 -6.79
N ALA A 353 5.45 0.60 -5.57
CA ALA A 353 4.40 -0.36 -5.22
C ALA A 353 3.15 -0.22 -6.10
N ARG A 354 2.81 1.02 -6.48
CA ARG A 354 1.65 1.34 -7.32
C ARG A 354 1.88 0.99 -8.79
N ASP A 355 3.07 1.30 -9.29
CA ASP A 355 3.47 1.10 -10.69
C ASP A 355 4.08 -0.29 -10.96
N GLY A 356 4.13 -1.12 -9.90
CA GLY A 356 3.70 -2.51 -9.82
C GLY A 356 3.31 -3.16 -11.14
N ARG A 357 2.32 -2.57 -11.80
CA ARG A 357 1.70 -3.06 -13.04
C ARG A 357 1.96 -2.20 -14.28
N GLY A 358 2.63 -1.05 -14.22
CA GLY A 358 2.67 -0.07 -15.33
C GLY A 358 4.03 0.52 -15.72
N ALA A 359 5.10 0.29 -14.96
CA ALA A 359 6.37 1.00 -15.17
C ALA A 359 7.24 0.42 -16.30
N ALA A 360 6.81 0.55 -17.56
CA ALA A 360 7.67 0.31 -18.72
C ALA A 360 7.49 1.42 -19.77
N ARG A 361 8.12 2.57 -19.55
CA ARG A 361 8.93 3.32 -20.54
C ARG A 361 9.10 4.78 -20.13
N ALA A 362 10.30 5.11 -19.66
CA ALA A 362 10.85 6.45 -19.80
C ALA A 362 12.36 6.36 -20.05
N ARG A 363 12.76 5.66 -21.13
CA ARG A 363 14.15 5.76 -21.63
C ARG A 363 14.39 5.30 -23.07
N HIS A 364 13.38 5.26 -23.95
CA HIS A 364 13.56 4.94 -25.37
C HIS A 364 12.98 5.99 -26.35
N ALA A 365 12.66 7.20 -25.89
CA ALA A 365 12.29 8.31 -26.77
C ALA A 365 13.48 9.25 -27.13
N ARG A 366 14.74 8.88 -26.83
CA ARG A 366 15.92 9.71 -27.16
C ARG A 366 16.94 9.07 -28.11
N THR A 367 16.67 7.87 -28.64
CA THR A 367 17.58 7.20 -29.58
C THR A 367 16.93 6.85 -30.94
N ALA A 368 15.72 7.37 -31.20
CA ALA A 368 15.08 7.26 -32.52
C ALA A 368 15.17 8.56 -33.36
N GLY A 369 15.97 9.55 -32.91
CA GLY A 369 16.14 10.85 -33.59
C GLY A 369 17.51 11.09 -34.24
N GLN A 370 18.41 10.09 -34.24
CA GLN A 370 19.79 10.24 -34.75
C GLN A 370 20.23 9.01 -35.55
N ALA A 371 19.50 8.67 -36.62
CA ALA A 371 19.99 7.74 -37.63
C ALA A 371 19.19 7.84 -38.95
N CYS A 372 19.14 9.03 -39.56
CA CYS A 372 19.00 9.17 -41.02
C CYS A 372 19.16 10.65 -41.40
N GLY A 373 20.34 11.01 -41.88
CA GLY A 373 20.66 12.37 -42.30
C GLY A 373 22.14 12.58 -42.57
N ALA A 374 22.75 11.69 -43.36
CA ALA A 374 24.09 11.89 -43.89
C ALA A 374 24.00 12.17 -45.39
N ALA A 375 23.82 13.44 -45.74
CA ALA A 375 24.21 13.99 -47.04
C ALA A 375 24.59 15.46 -46.85
N ARG A 376 25.89 15.69 -46.71
CA ARG A 376 26.53 16.99 -46.97
C ARG A 376 26.95 16.99 -48.46
N PRO A 377 26.95 18.14 -49.16
CA PRO A 377 28.16 18.95 -49.07
C PRO A 377 28.02 20.47 -49.22
N ALA A 378 29.10 21.12 -48.74
CA ALA A 378 29.79 22.29 -49.30
C ALA A 378 29.34 23.74 -48.99
N ARG A 379 30.38 24.51 -48.58
CA ARG A 379 30.60 25.98 -48.66
C ARG A 379 29.83 26.83 -47.63
N ALA A 380 30.37 27.91 -47.06
CA ALA A 380 31.67 28.55 -47.16
C ALA A 380 31.82 29.61 -46.03
N ARG A 381 33.06 29.80 -45.55
CA ARG A 381 33.71 31.08 -45.15
C ARG A 381 33.27 31.91 -43.93
N SER A 382 34.34 32.49 -43.37
CA SER A 382 34.50 33.71 -42.55
C SER A 382 34.22 33.55 -41.04
N ALA A 383 35.26 33.55 -40.20
CA ALA A 383 36.16 34.65 -39.76
C ALA A 383 35.67 35.15 -38.39
N ASP A 384 36.27 34.69 -37.29
CA ASP A 384 37.36 35.35 -36.53
C ASP A 384 36.81 36.39 -35.51
N PRO A 385 37.56 36.86 -34.51
CA PRO A 385 37.36 36.44 -33.12
C PRO A 385 37.26 37.65 -32.17
N ALA A 386 37.44 37.38 -30.87
CA ALA A 386 37.85 38.32 -29.84
C ALA A 386 36.77 39.26 -29.25
N ARG A 387 36.53 39.11 -27.93
CA ARG A 387 37.04 40.03 -26.90
C ARG A 387 36.63 39.54 -25.51
N ARG A 388 37.63 39.30 -24.65
CA ARG A 388 38.02 40.11 -23.46
C ARG A 388 37.05 39.93 -22.27
N ARG A 389 37.53 39.34 -21.16
CA ARG A 389 38.17 40.02 -20.00
C ARG A 389 37.13 40.97 -19.34
N SER A 390 36.87 40.97 -18.04
CA SER A 390 37.64 40.59 -16.85
C SER A 390 36.89 41.17 -15.63
N ARG A 391 37.36 40.85 -14.42
CA ARG A 391 37.17 41.58 -13.14
C ARG A 391 35.85 41.33 -12.40
N GLU A 392 35.78 41.30 -11.08
CA GLU A 392 36.70 41.34 -9.91
C GLU A 392 35.75 41.02 -8.72
N SER A 393 36.12 40.20 -7.72
CA SER A 393 36.59 40.64 -6.38
C SER A 393 35.63 41.62 -5.68
N ALA A 394 35.27 41.57 -4.39
CA ALA A 394 35.73 40.86 -3.21
C ALA A 394 34.82 41.25 -2.02
N THR A 395 35.16 40.75 -0.82
CA THR A 395 34.79 41.22 0.54
C THR A 395 33.40 40.81 1.05
N GLY A 396 33.18 40.39 2.30
CA GLY A 396 34.01 40.33 3.50
C GLY A 396 33.06 40.36 4.71
N GLY A 397 33.41 39.73 5.84
CA GLY A 397 32.77 40.01 7.14
C GLY A 397 32.24 38.80 7.94
N GLN A 398 33.09 38.29 8.84
CA GLN A 398 32.77 37.75 10.17
C GLN A 398 33.43 38.69 11.21
N PRO A 399 33.33 38.53 12.55
CA PRO A 399 32.42 37.74 13.43
C PRO A 399 31.91 38.55 14.66
N GLY A 400 31.09 37.92 15.52
CA GLY A 400 30.86 38.32 16.93
C GLY A 400 29.77 37.44 17.56
N ALA A 401 30.01 36.49 18.48
CA ALA A 401 30.62 36.52 19.81
C ALA A 401 29.62 36.83 20.96
N VAL A 402 29.45 35.82 21.82
CA VAL A 402 29.26 35.88 23.30
C VAL A 402 27.87 36.21 23.87
N GLY A 403 27.44 35.36 24.82
CA GLY A 403 26.34 35.68 25.73
C GLY A 403 25.83 34.49 26.56
N ASN A 404 26.58 34.12 27.60
CA ASN A 404 26.18 33.20 28.69
C ASN A 404 24.93 33.71 29.44
N ARG A 405 24.08 32.79 29.94
CA ARG A 405 23.53 32.86 31.31
C ARG A 405 22.99 31.53 31.81
N THR A 406 23.52 31.16 32.97
CA THR A 406 23.21 30.11 33.93
C THR A 406 22.01 30.46 34.82
N LEU A 407 21.66 29.49 35.69
CA LEU A 407 20.85 29.55 36.95
C LEU A 407 19.40 29.03 36.81
N THR A 408 18.79 28.24 37.70
CA THR A 408 19.12 27.37 38.87
C THR A 408 17.76 26.82 39.38
N GLY A 409 17.77 25.78 40.24
CA GLY A 409 16.65 25.46 41.16
C GLY A 409 15.83 24.24 40.74
N GLU A 410 15.93 23.03 41.30
CA GLU A 410 16.00 22.52 42.69
C GLU A 410 14.62 22.12 43.27
N ALA A 411 14.61 20.88 43.84
CA ALA A 411 13.69 20.29 44.82
C ALA A 411 12.22 20.00 44.44
N ALA A 412 11.50 19.03 45.01
CA ALA A 412 11.74 17.79 45.76
C ALA A 412 10.35 17.20 46.11
N ARG A 413 10.32 15.92 46.56
CA ARG A 413 9.30 15.30 47.47
C ARG A 413 7.90 15.02 46.89
N ASN A 414 7.15 13.99 47.30
CA ASN A 414 7.36 12.73 48.06
C ASN A 414 5.99 12.00 48.06
N ARG A 415 5.99 10.65 48.12
CA ARG A 415 5.03 9.74 48.85
C ARG A 415 3.52 9.83 48.52
N SER A 416 2.67 8.80 48.69
CA SER A 416 2.74 7.41 49.16
C SER A 416 1.34 6.78 48.96
N SER A 417 1.27 5.43 49.09
CA SER A 417 0.13 4.61 49.58
C SER A 417 -1.17 4.64 48.77
N GLY A 418 -1.81 3.53 48.39
CA GLY A 418 -1.93 2.22 49.02
C GLY A 418 -3.43 1.95 49.24
N GLY A 419 -3.93 0.74 48.95
CA GLY A 419 -5.30 0.37 49.32
C GLY A 419 -5.96 -0.69 48.44
N HIS A 420 -6.16 -1.86 49.04
CA HIS A 420 -6.81 -3.08 48.55
C HIS A 420 -8.36 -3.05 48.50
N MET A 421 -8.91 -4.12 47.88
CA MET A 421 -10.16 -4.89 48.14
C MET A 421 -11.17 -4.82 46.99
N ARG A 422 -11.46 -5.92 46.25
CA ARG A 422 -12.12 -7.23 46.53
C ARG A 422 -13.62 -7.19 46.18
N GLY A 423 -13.99 -8.15 45.32
CA GLY A 423 -15.31 -8.83 45.23
C GLY A 423 -16.49 -7.98 44.74
N SER A 424 -17.55 -8.53 44.15
CA SER A 424 -17.87 -9.86 43.61
C SER A 424 -19.27 -9.72 42.96
N ASP A 425 -19.64 -10.71 42.16
CA ASP A 425 -21.02 -11.17 41.93
C ASP A 425 -22.00 -10.39 41.01
N LEU A 426 -22.16 -10.99 39.83
CA LEU A 426 -23.41 -11.23 39.07
C LEU A 426 -24.58 -11.65 40.01
N PRO A 427 -25.88 -11.47 39.64
CA PRO A 427 -26.42 -12.18 38.48
C PRO A 427 -27.55 -11.51 37.67
N ALA A 428 -27.83 -12.23 36.58
CA ALA A 428 -28.85 -12.05 35.58
C ALA A 428 -30.26 -11.80 36.11
N ARG A 429 -31.02 -10.99 35.36
CA ARG A 429 -32.48 -11.09 35.31
C ARG A 429 -32.96 -11.06 33.87
N GLN A 430 -33.51 -12.20 33.48
CA GLN A 430 -34.24 -12.52 32.27
C GLN A 430 -35.71 -12.22 32.54
N VAL A 431 -36.35 -11.34 31.77
CA VAL A 431 -37.82 -11.27 31.67
C VAL A 431 -38.20 -11.03 30.21
N ARG A 432 -39.03 -11.94 29.71
CA ARG A 432 -39.76 -11.93 28.44
C ARG A 432 -40.81 -10.82 28.41
N GLY A 433 -41.11 -10.30 27.23
CA GLY A 433 -42.35 -9.55 26.98
C GLY A 433 -42.31 -8.88 25.62
N GLY A 434 -43.12 -9.38 24.68
CA GLY A 434 -43.06 -8.99 23.28
C GLY A 434 -43.98 -7.83 22.87
N MET A 435 -43.96 -7.65 21.54
CA MET A 435 -44.99 -7.08 20.66
C MET A 435 -45.11 -5.55 20.49
N THR A 436 -45.32 -5.23 19.21
CA THR A 436 -45.81 -3.99 18.56
C THR A 436 -44.81 -2.83 18.44
N ALA A 437 -44.23 -2.58 17.26
CA ALA A 437 -44.80 -2.05 16.00
C ALA A 437 -44.85 -0.51 15.96
N ARG A 438 -44.22 0.03 14.91
CA ARG A 438 -44.35 1.38 14.31
C ARG A 438 -44.10 2.59 15.21
N TRP A 439 -42.97 3.25 14.98
CA TRP A 439 -42.84 4.68 15.23
C TRP A 439 -42.34 5.42 13.99
N ASN A 440 -43.17 6.39 13.59
CA ASN A 440 -42.95 7.38 12.54
C ASN A 440 -41.70 8.21 12.81
N LEU A 441 -40.89 8.37 11.78
CA LEU A 441 -39.68 9.19 11.75
C LEU A 441 -39.98 10.47 10.95
N GLU A 442 -40.83 11.33 11.52
CA GLU A 442 -40.96 12.73 11.12
C GLU A 442 -40.81 13.61 12.36
N ARG A 443 -40.06 14.70 12.21
CA ARG A 443 -39.65 15.70 13.23
C ARG A 443 -38.29 15.46 13.89
N MET A 444 -37.22 15.90 13.21
CA MET A 444 -36.14 16.67 13.86
C MET A 444 -35.25 17.37 12.81
N PHE A 445 -35.85 18.20 11.96
CA PHE A 445 -35.17 19.28 11.25
C PHE A 445 -35.90 20.58 11.56
N ALA A 446 -35.40 21.34 12.54
CA ALA A 446 -35.52 22.79 12.66
C ALA A 446 -35.01 23.22 14.04
N ARG A 447 -33.81 23.81 14.10
CA ARG A 447 -33.39 24.90 15.01
C ARG A 447 -31.86 24.96 15.06
N ARG A 448 -31.27 25.77 14.19
CA ARG A 448 -30.08 26.58 14.50
C ARG A 448 -29.86 27.59 13.38
N ALA A 449 -30.48 28.75 13.54
CA ALA A 449 -30.08 29.98 12.86
C ALA A 449 -30.21 31.13 13.87
N ASN A 450 -29.24 32.04 13.78
CA ASN A 450 -29.19 33.38 14.38
C ASN A 450 -28.70 33.48 15.83
N ARG A 451 -27.44 33.93 15.97
CA ARG A 451 -27.10 35.24 16.55
C ARG A 451 -25.61 35.55 16.34
N CYS A 452 -25.34 36.56 15.53
CA CYS A 452 -24.16 37.43 15.63
C CYS A 452 -24.66 38.80 16.07
N PRO A 453 -23.95 39.54 16.93
CA PRO A 453 -24.09 40.99 17.03
C PRO A 453 -22.86 41.68 16.42
N ALA A 454 -23.11 42.68 15.59
CA ALA A 454 -22.13 43.66 15.11
C ALA A 454 -22.38 45.00 15.84
N GLY A 455 -21.33 45.80 15.95
CA GLY A 455 -21.19 46.90 16.90
C GLY A 455 -21.76 48.27 16.50
N SER A 456 -21.67 49.16 17.50
CA SER A 456 -21.27 50.58 17.43
C SER A 456 -21.87 51.50 16.37
N SER A 457 -22.69 52.48 16.81
CA SER A 457 -22.48 53.94 16.65
C SER A 457 -23.75 54.68 17.07
N GLY A 458 -23.61 55.76 17.85
CA GLY A 458 -24.70 56.58 18.37
C GLY A 458 -24.55 56.86 19.86
#